data_AF-B4FM54-F1
#
_entry.id   AF-B4FM54-F1
#
_cell.length_a   1.000
_cell.length_b   1.000
_cell.length_c   1.000
_cell.angle_alpha   90.00
_cell.angle_beta   90.00
_cell.angle_gamma   90.00
#
_symmetry.space_group_name_H-M   'P 1'
#
loop_
_entity.id
_entity.type
_entity.pdbx_description
1 polymer ?
#
loop_
_entity_poly.entity_id
_entity_poly.type
_entity_poly.pdbx_seq_one_letter_code
_entity_poly.pdbx_strand_id
1 'polypeptide(L)'
;MLAPILSKFNSLKTSRKGLVAMIEYPSLEAATGEFSESNVLGVGGFGCVYKAVFDGGVTAAVKRLEGGGPECEKEFENELDLLGRIRHPNIVSLLGFCVHEGNHYIVYELMEKGSLDTQLHGASHGSALTWHIRMKIALDMARGLEYLHEHCSPPVIHRDLKSSNILLDSDFNAKISDFGLAVTSGNIDKGSMKLSGTLGYVAPEYLLDGKLTEKSDVYAFGVVLLELLMGRKPVEKMSQTQCQSIVTWAMPQLTDRTKLPNIVDPVIRDTMDPKHLYQVAAVAVLCVQPEPSYRPLITDVLHSLVPLVPVELGGTLRVVEPPSPNLKHSPC
;
A
#
# COMPACT_ATOMS: atom_id res chain seq x y z
N MET A 1 -9.16 -19.45 -5.62
CA MET A 1 -9.13 -20.79 -4.98
C MET A 1 -8.35 -20.75 -3.66
N LEU A 2 -8.95 -20.23 -2.59
CA LEU A 2 -8.29 -20.05 -1.29
C LEU A 2 -8.63 -21.16 -0.25
N ALA A 3 -9.55 -22.07 -0.59
CA ALA A 3 -10.01 -23.12 0.31
C ALA A 3 -9.01 -24.29 0.57
N PRO A 4 -8.10 -24.69 -0.35
CA PRO A 4 -7.14 -25.77 -0.06
C PRO A 4 -5.93 -25.31 0.77
N ILE A 5 -5.76 -24.00 0.98
CA ILE A 5 -4.57 -23.42 1.64
C ILE A 5 -4.57 -23.79 3.13
N LEU A 6 -5.73 -23.84 3.78
CA LEU A 6 -5.83 -24.18 5.20
C LEU A 6 -5.63 -25.67 5.51
N SER A 7 -5.86 -26.58 4.56
CA SER A 7 -5.80 -28.03 4.83
C SER A 7 -4.40 -28.63 4.76
N LYS A 8 -3.40 -27.90 4.26
CA LYS A 8 -2.01 -28.38 4.16
C LYS A 8 -1.09 -27.90 5.29
N PHE A 9 -1.58 -27.05 6.19
CA PHE A 9 -0.86 -26.56 7.38
C PHE A 9 -1.08 -27.43 8.64
N ASN A 10 -1.45 -28.71 8.50
CA ASN A 10 -1.89 -29.58 9.59
C ASN A 10 -0.78 -30.10 10.55
N SER A 11 0.29 -29.35 10.75
CA SER A 11 1.22 -29.59 11.86
C SER A 11 1.79 -28.28 12.39
N LEU A 12 0.93 -27.37 12.83
CA LEU A 12 1.35 -26.10 13.43
C LEU A 12 0.62 -25.88 14.76
N LYS A 13 1.38 -25.57 15.81
CA LYS A 13 0.85 -25.20 17.11
C LYS A 13 0.08 -23.89 16.97
N THR A 14 -1.24 -23.96 17.16
CA THR A 14 -2.12 -22.80 17.15
C THR A 14 -1.90 -21.96 18.41
N SER A 15 -1.40 -20.73 18.27
CA SER A 15 -1.39 -19.75 19.36
C SER A 15 -2.76 -19.05 19.46
N ARG A 16 -3.24 -18.83 20.69
CA ARG A 16 -4.51 -18.15 20.96
C ARG A 16 -4.36 -16.64 20.77
N LYS A 17 -4.50 -16.17 19.51
CA LYS A 17 -4.97 -14.83 19.08
C LYS A 17 -4.85 -14.76 17.55
N GLY A 18 -5.96 -14.94 16.83
CA GLY A 18 -6.03 -14.85 15.37
C GLY A 18 -5.52 -16.09 14.61
N LEU A 19 -6.13 -16.38 13.46
CA LEU A 19 -5.89 -17.54 12.58
C LEU A 19 -4.57 -17.44 11.77
N VAL A 20 -3.53 -16.79 12.32
CA VAL A 20 -2.27 -16.59 11.59
C VAL A 20 -1.34 -17.77 11.83
N ALA A 21 -0.86 -18.40 10.76
CA ALA A 21 0.02 -19.56 10.85
C ALA A 21 1.42 -19.16 11.35
N MET A 22 1.88 -19.79 12.42
CA MET A 22 3.29 -19.74 12.82
C MET A 22 4.08 -20.69 11.93
N ILE A 23 5.14 -20.24 11.29
CA ILE A 23 5.99 -21.03 10.41
C ILE A 23 7.31 -21.33 11.14
N GLU A 24 7.75 -22.58 11.08
CA GLU A 24 9.02 -23.00 11.68
C GLU A 24 10.20 -22.34 10.94
N TYR A 25 11.17 -21.83 11.69
CA TYR A 25 12.32 -21.12 11.13
C TYR A 25 13.09 -21.92 10.07
N PRO A 26 13.39 -23.23 10.27
CA PRO A 26 14.07 -24.03 9.24
C PRO A 26 13.33 -24.05 7.90
N SER A 27 11.99 -23.96 7.92
CA SER A 27 11.20 -23.87 6.69
C SER A 27 11.35 -22.53 5.99
N LEU A 28 11.45 -21.42 6.73
CA LEU A 28 11.73 -20.10 6.15
C LEU A 28 13.15 -20.00 5.61
N GLU A 29 14.12 -20.49 6.37
CA GLU A 29 15.53 -20.50 5.99
C GLU A 29 15.73 -21.30 4.70
N ALA A 30 15.18 -22.52 4.62
CA ALA A 30 15.23 -23.32 3.40
C ALA A 30 14.52 -22.62 2.23
N ALA A 31 13.31 -22.09 2.44
CA ALA A 31 12.52 -21.47 1.37
C ALA A 31 13.14 -20.18 0.80
N THR A 32 13.91 -19.45 1.61
CA THR A 32 14.61 -18.22 1.20
C THR A 32 16.03 -18.48 0.71
N GLY A 33 16.46 -19.75 0.64
CA GLY A 33 17.84 -20.11 0.30
C GLY A 33 18.83 -19.52 1.30
N GLU A 34 18.59 -19.75 2.59
CA GLU A 34 19.40 -19.23 3.71
C GLU A 34 19.46 -17.70 3.74
N PHE A 35 18.34 -17.04 3.41
CA PHE A 35 18.25 -15.58 3.26
C PHE A 35 19.31 -15.01 2.31
N SER A 36 19.58 -15.71 1.20
CA SER A 36 20.54 -15.30 0.18
C SER A 36 20.23 -13.90 -0.38
N GLU A 37 21.27 -13.11 -0.62
CA GLU A 37 21.16 -11.81 -1.30
C GLU A 37 20.49 -11.92 -2.67
N SER A 38 20.64 -13.07 -3.35
CA SER A 38 20.00 -13.33 -4.65
C SER A 38 18.47 -13.39 -4.59
N ASN A 39 17.90 -13.59 -3.39
CA ASN A 39 16.47 -13.62 -3.15
C ASN A 39 15.93 -12.31 -2.55
N VAL A 40 16.75 -11.26 -2.41
CA VAL A 40 16.28 -9.97 -1.89
C VAL A 40 15.32 -9.32 -2.88
N LEU A 41 14.11 -9.02 -2.41
CA LEU A 41 13.08 -8.26 -3.12
C LEU A 41 13.16 -6.76 -2.85
N GLY A 42 13.64 -6.39 -1.67
CA GLY A 42 13.80 -5.00 -1.26
C GLY A 42 14.43 -4.85 0.12
N VAL A 43 15.06 -3.70 0.34
CA VAL A 43 15.66 -3.30 1.61
C VAL A 43 15.09 -1.94 1.98
N GLY A 44 14.55 -1.81 3.19
CA GLY A 44 13.90 -0.59 3.67
C GLY A 44 14.21 -0.29 5.14
N GLY A 45 13.60 0.78 5.67
CA GLY A 45 13.78 1.18 7.08
C GLY A 45 13.30 0.14 8.10
N PHE A 46 12.50 -0.83 7.65
CA PHE A 46 11.92 -1.90 8.45
C PHE A 46 12.61 -3.26 8.24
N GLY A 47 13.77 -3.29 7.57
CA GLY A 47 14.56 -4.49 7.31
C GLY A 47 14.54 -4.97 5.85
N CYS A 48 14.81 -6.27 5.67
CA CYS A 48 14.99 -6.89 4.37
C CYS A 48 13.81 -7.81 4.01
N VAL A 49 13.34 -7.74 2.77
CA VAL A 49 12.30 -8.63 2.25
C VAL A 49 12.91 -9.62 1.26
N TYR A 50 12.65 -10.90 1.46
CA TYR A 50 13.17 -12.00 0.66
C TYR A 50 12.06 -12.72 -0.08
N LYS A 51 12.34 -13.18 -1.30
CA LYS A 51 11.52 -14.15 -2.00
C LYS A 51 11.70 -15.51 -1.34
N ALA A 52 10.59 -16.15 -1.01
CA ALA A 52 10.58 -17.52 -0.51
C ALA A 52 9.87 -18.44 -1.51
N VAL A 53 10.40 -19.64 -1.68
CA VAL A 53 9.80 -20.74 -2.45
C VAL A 53 9.70 -21.95 -1.51
N PHE A 54 8.51 -22.19 -0.99
CA PHE A 54 8.23 -23.33 -0.13
C PHE A 54 8.01 -24.62 -0.95
N ASP A 55 8.05 -25.76 -0.25
CA ASP A 55 7.75 -27.06 -0.83
C ASP A 55 6.43 -27.06 -1.61
N GLY A 56 6.44 -27.71 -2.78
CA GLY A 56 5.29 -27.72 -3.69
C GLY A 56 5.15 -26.45 -4.55
N GLY A 57 6.15 -25.56 -4.55
CA GLY A 57 6.23 -24.41 -5.46
C GLY A 57 5.45 -23.18 -5.02
N VAL A 58 5.04 -23.12 -3.75
CA VAL A 58 4.32 -21.97 -3.20
C VAL A 58 5.29 -20.83 -2.97
N THR A 59 5.05 -19.68 -3.59
CA THR A 59 5.89 -18.49 -3.46
C THR A 59 5.32 -17.49 -2.46
N ALA A 60 6.19 -16.82 -1.70
CA ALA A 60 5.83 -15.80 -0.73
C ALA A 60 6.91 -14.71 -0.64
N ALA A 61 6.59 -13.63 0.06
CA ALA A 61 7.55 -12.61 0.48
C ALA A 61 7.77 -12.71 1.99
N VAL A 62 9.02 -12.84 2.43
CA VAL A 62 9.41 -12.93 3.85
C VAL A 62 10.10 -11.63 4.25
N LYS A 63 9.41 -10.79 5.03
CA LYS A 63 9.96 -9.58 5.64
C LYS A 63 10.66 -9.96 6.93
N ARG A 64 11.99 -9.84 6.96
CA ARG A 64 12.80 -9.93 8.18
C ARG A 64 12.89 -8.54 8.81
N LEU A 65 12.33 -8.39 10.00
CA LEU A 65 12.42 -7.14 10.75
C LEU A 65 13.78 -7.08 11.45
N GLU A 66 14.56 -6.04 11.11
CA GLU A 66 15.90 -5.83 11.65
C GLU A 66 15.87 -4.73 12.74
N GLY A 67 16.79 -4.79 13.70
CA GLY A 67 17.01 -3.71 14.67
C GLY A 67 16.57 -4.00 16.10
N GLY A 68 15.70 -5.00 16.33
CA GLY A 68 15.25 -5.40 17.67
C GLY A 68 14.63 -4.26 18.50
N GLY A 69 14.29 -4.56 19.75
CA GLY A 69 13.79 -3.57 20.71
C GLY A 69 12.29 -3.26 20.63
N PRO A 70 11.78 -2.42 21.56
CA PRO A 70 10.34 -2.29 21.81
C PRO A 70 9.54 -1.68 20.65
N GLU A 71 10.15 -0.83 19.83
CA GLU A 71 9.47 -0.22 18.68
C GLU A 71 9.23 -1.25 17.57
N CYS A 72 10.25 -2.06 17.25
CA CYS A 72 10.17 -3.13 16.26
C CYS A 72 9.17 -4.22 16.69
N GLU A 73 9.18 -4.61 17.97
CA GLU A 73 8.20 -5.56 18.53
C GLU A 73 6.76 -5.03 18.43
N LYS A 74 6.56 -3.74 18.73
CA LYS A 74 5.25 -3.11 18.59
C LYS A 74 4.77 -3.07 17.13
N GLU A 75 5.64 -2.74 16.18
CA GLU A 75 5.30 -2.73 14.76
C GLU A 75 4.94 -4.14 14.27
N PHE A 76 5.71 -5.15 14.68
CA PHE A 76 5.43 -6.56 14.40
C PHE A 76 4.07 -7.00 14.94
N GLU A 77 3.80 -6.78 16.22
CA GLU A 77 2.53 -7.14 16.86
C GLU A 77 1.35 -6.42 16.20
N ASN A 78 1.52 -5.13 15.87
CA ASN A 78 0.49 -4.34 15.23
C ASN A 78 0.16 -4.84 13.82
N GLU A 79 1.20 -5.19 13.05
CA GLU A 79 1.03 -5.73 11.71
C GLU A 79 0.32 -7.10 11.72
N LEU A 80 0.69 -7.99 12.65
CA LEU A 80 0.00 -9.28 12.83
C LEU A 80 -1.45 -9.11 13.30
N ASP A 81 -1.71 -8.20 14.24
CA ASP A 81 -3.05 -8.00 14.78
C ASP A 81 -3.99 -7.37 13.75
N LEU A 82 -3.53 -6.42 12.94
CA LEU A 82 -4.33 -5.80 11.89
C LEU A 82 -4.54 -6.74 10.69
N LEU A 83 -3.47 -7.30 10.13
CA LEU A 83 -3.58 -8.15 8.95
C LEU A 83 -4.13 -9.55 9.25
N GLY A 84 -4.10 -9.99 10.52
CA GLY A 84 -4.76 -11.21 10.97
C GLY A 84 -6.29 -11.14 10.91
N ARG A 85 -6.88 -9.93 10.91
CA ARG A 85 -8.33 -9.68 10.86
C ARG A 85 -8.81 -9.01 9.58
N ILE A 86 -7.93 -8.33 8.84
CA ILE A 86 -8.25 -7.65 7.59
C ILE A 86 -8.04 -8.60 6.41
N ARG A 87 -9.06 -8.72 5.56
CA ARG A 87 -8.97 -9.40 4.26
C ARG A 87 -9.68 -8.57 3.22
N HIS A 88 -8.91 -8.02 2.27
CA HIS A 88 -9.43 -7.17 1.22
C HIS A 88 -8.58 -7.33 -0.05
N PRO A 89 -9.16 -7.33 -1.27
CA PRO A 89 -8.40 -7.50 -2.51
C PRO A 89 -7.31 -6.45 -2.76
N ASN A 90 -7.44 -5.26 -2.15
CA ASN A 90 -6.46 -4.18 -2.26
C ASN A 90 -5.64 -3.95 -0.97
N ILE A 91 -5.53 -4.96 -0.11
CA ILE A 91 -4.66 -4.98 1.06
C ILE A 91 -3.85 -6.28 1.03
N VAL A 92 -2.55 -6.20 1.33
CA VAL A 92 -1.67 -7.36 1.28
C VAL A 92 -2.12 -8.44 2.26
N SER A 93 -2.10 -9.70 1.81
CA SER A 93 -2.49 -10.84 2.63
C SER A 93 -1.33 -11.34 3.47
N LEU A 94 -1.55 -11.42 4.78
CA LEU A 94 -0.68 -12.11 5.73
C LEU A 94 -0.88 -13.63 5.61
N LEU A 95 0.20 -14.35 5.29
CA LEU A 95 0.21 -15.81 5.19
C LEU A 95 0.68 -16.48 6.48
N GLY A 96 1.58 -15.84 7.21
CA GLY A 96 2.14 -16.38 8.43
C GLY A 96 3.21 -15.50 9.06
N PHE A 97 3.81 -15.99 10.13
CA PHE A 97 4.91 -15.31 10.83
C PHE A 97 5.87 -16.33 11.44
N CYS A 98 7.07 -15.89 11.81
CA CYS A 98 8.02 -16.67 12.58
C CYS A 98 8.72 -15.78 13.60
N VAL A 99 9.04 -16.34 14.76
CA VAL A 99 9.90 -15.71 15.77
C VAL A 99 11.03 -16.68 16.07
N HIS A 100 12.27 -16.26 15.82
CA HIS A 100 13.44 -17.11 15.99
C HIS A 100 14.63 -16.30 16.50
N GLU A 101 15.20 -16.73 17.63
CA GLU A 101 16.34 -16.08 18.28
C GLU A 101 16.17 -14.56 18.49
N GLY A 102 14.94 -14.14 18.83
CA GLY A 102 14.61 -12.72 19.03
C GLY A 102 14.38 -11.92 17.74
N ASN A 103 14.53 -12.55 16.56
CA ASN A 103 14.19 -11.96 15.28
C ASN A 103 12.74 -12.27 14.91
N HIS A 104 12.11 -11.31 14.24
CA HIS A 104 10.73 -11.38 13.79
C HIS A 104 10.65 -11.45 12.27
N TYR A 105 9.83 -12.37 11.77
CA TYR A 105 9.61 -12.59 10.35
C TYR A 105 8.13 -12.56 10.06
N ILE A 106 7.74 -11.83 9.02
CA ILE A 106 6.36 -11.80 8.54
C ILE A 106 6.33 -12.32 7.11
N VAL A 107 5.38 -13.21 6.82
CA VAL A 107 5.23 -13.87 5.52
C VAL A 107 3.97 -13.37 4.83
N TYR A 108 4.15 -12.76 3.67
CA TYR A 108 3.09 -12.19 2.83
C TYR A 108 2.92 -12.98 1.54
N GLU A 109 1.77 -12.77 0.89
CA GLU A 109 1.65 -13.07 -0.54
C GLU A 109 2.75 -12.35 -1.34
N LEU A 110 3.26 -13.02 -2.38
CA LEU A 110 4.27 -12.43 -3.25
C LEU A 110 3.59 -11.48 -4.25
N MET A 111 4.11 -10.26 -4.34
CA MET A 111 3.65 -9.25 -5.30
C MET A 111 4.72 -9.13 -6.40
N GLU A 112 4.49 -9.77 -7.55
CA GLU A 112 5.55 -10.09 -8.52
C GLU A 112 6.20 -8.87 -9.17
N LYS A 113 5.51 -7.73 -9.21
CA LYS A 113 6.06 -6.49 -9.75
C LYS A 113 6.67 -5.58 -8.68
N GLY A 114 6.67 -6.01 -7.42
CA GLY A 114 7.21 -5.23 -6.31
C GLY A 114 6.38 -3.97 -6.04
N SER A 115 7.05 -2.88 -5.63
CA SER A 115 6.37 -1.64 -5.24
C SER A 115 6.11 -0.69 -6.42
N LEU A 116 5.09 0.15 -6.28
CA LEU A 116 4.80 1.24 -7.21
C LEU A 116 5.99 2.21 -7.33
N ASP A 117 6.69 2.52 -6.23
CA ASP A 117 7.92 3.34 -6.28
C ASP A 117 8.95 2.77 -7.25
N THR A 118 9.20 1.45 -7.20
CA THR A 118 10.17 0.81 -8.11
C THR A 118 9.66 0.80 -9.55
N GLN A 119 8.36 0.55 -9.76
CA GLN A 119 7.78 0.53 -11.11
C GLN A 119 7.73 1.92 -11.75
N LEU A 120 7.49 2.97 -10.96
CA LEU A 120 7.33 4.34 -11.45
C LEU A 120 8.67 5.08 -11.55
N HIS A 121 9.52 4.98 -10.53
CA HIS A 121 10.75 5.76 -10.39
C HIS A 121 12.04 4.95 -10.57
N GLY A 122 11.94 3.63 -10.74
CA GLY A 122 13.07 2.74 -10.99
C GLY A 122 13.58 2.80 -12.42
N ALA A 123 14.37 1.79 -12.81
CA ALA A 123 15.09 1.77 -14.09
C ALA A 123 14.18 1.83 -15.33
N SER A 124 12.92 1.37 -15.23
CA SER A 124 11.94 1.43 -16.31
C SER A 124 11.31 2.81 -16.48
N HIS A 125 11.49 3.71 -15.51
CA HIS A 125 10.86 5.03 -15.45
C HIS A 125 9.37 5.00 -15.79
N GLY A 126 8.63 4.04 -15.22
CA GLY A 126 7.18 3.96 -15.41
C GLY A 126 6.73 3.56 -16.81
N SER A 127 7.62 3.13 -17.71
CA SER A 127 7.31 2.81 -19.12
C SER A 127 6.20 1.76 -19.31
N ALA A 128 6.04 0.84 -18.35
CA ALA A 128 4.96 -0.15 -18.36
C ALA A 128 3.63 0.37 -17.77
N LEU A 129 3.65 1.52 -17.08
CA LEU A 129 2.51 2.11 -16.39
C LEU A 129 1.81 3.11 -17.32
N THR A 130 0.97 2.59 -18.23
CA THR A 130 0.08 3.41 -19.08
C THR A 130 -0.91 4.21 -18.23
N TRP A 131 -1.56 5.21 -18.82
CA TRP A 131 -2.59 6.01 -18.13
C TRP A 131 -3.63 5.13 -17.42
N HIS A 132 -4.17 4.13 -18.13
CA HIS A 132 -5.18 3.25 -17.58
C HIS A 132 -4.67 2.39 -16.43
N ILE A 133 -3.41 1.92 -16.49
CA ILE A 133 -2.80 1.18 -15.37
C ILE A 133 -2.58 2.09 -14.17
N ARG A 134 -2.14 3.35 -14.38
CA ARG A 134 -2.00 4.32 -13.28
C ARG A 134 -3.34 4.63 -12.62
N MET A 135 -4.41 4.79 -13.41
CA MET A 135 -5.75 5.02 -12.87
C MET A 135 -6.31 3.78 -12.15
N LYS A 136 -6.04 2.57 -12.68
CA LYS A 136 -6.36 1.32 -11.99
C LYS A 136 -5.69 1.25 -10.62
N ILE A 137 -4.39 1.54 -10.55
CA ILE A 137 -3.62 1.55 -9.29
C ILE A 137 -4.21 2.56 -8.31
N ALA A 138 -4.52 3.78 -8.76
CA ALA A 138 -5.14 4.80 -7.91
C ALA A 138 -6.53 4.35 -7.38
N LEU A 139 -7.34 3.70 -8.22
CA LEU A 139 -8.64 3.18 -7.83
C LEU A 139 -8.52 2.02 -6.82
N ASP A 140 -7.60 1.10 -7.05
CA ASP A 140 -7.30 -0.02 -6.15
C ASP A 140 -6.81 0.48 -4.77
N MET A 141 -5.92 1.47 -4.76
CA MET A 141 -5.51 2.14 -3.53
C MET A 141 -6.69 2.79 -2.80
N ALA A 142 -7.57 3.49 -3.54
CA ALA A 142 -8.74 4.15 -2.94
C ALA A 142 -9.69 3.14 -2.31
N ARG A 143 -9.89 1.96 -2.93
CA ARG A 143 -10.68 0.85 -2.36
C ARG A 143 -10.07 0.29 -1.08
N GLY A 144 -8.77 0.02 -1.09
CA GLY A 144 -8.07 -0.45 0.10
C GLY A 144 -8.20 0.54 1.25
N LEU A 145 -8.04 1.84 0.96
CA LEU A 145 -8.11 2.88 1.98
C LEU A 145 -9.54 3.16 2.47
N GLU A 146 -10.53 3.11 1.59
CA GLU A 146 -11.95 3.18 1.96
C GLU A 146 -12.38 2.03 2.85
N TYR A 147 -11.90 0.81 2.59
CA TYR A 147 -12.12 -0.31 3.50
C TYR A 147 -11.56 -0.02 4.90
N LEU A 148 -10.33 0.50 4.99
CA LEU A 148 -9.69 0.82 6.27
C LEU A 148 -10.42 1.93 7.04
N HIS A 149 -10.91 2.96 6.37
CA HIS A 149 -11.55 4.11 7.00
C HIS A 149 -13.02 3.87 7.35
N GLU A 150 -13.78 3.23 6.46
CA GLU A 150 -15.25 3.18 6.56
C GLU A 150 -15.79 1.81 6.99
N HIS A 151 -15.04 0.73 6.71
CA HIS A 151 -15.52 -0.65 6.92
C HIS A 151 -14.85 -1.35 8.11
N CYS A 152 -13.68 -0.86 8.57
CA CYS A 152 -13.09 -1.28 9.83
C CYS A 152 -13.76 -0.59 11.01
N SER A 153 -14.02 -1.34 12.08
CA SER A 153 -14.54 -0.78 13.34
C SER A 153 -13.65 -1.20 14.52
N PRO A 154 -12.94 -0.25 15.15
CA PRO A 154 -12.79 1.16 14.78
C PRO A 154 -12.05 1.37 13.43
N PRO A 155 -12.20 2.56 12.79
CA PRO A 155 -11.44 2.94 11.60
C PRO A 155 -9.93 2.79 11.81
N VAL A 156 -9.22 2.37 10.76
CA VAL A 156 -7.77 2.17 10.75
C VAL A 156 -7.13 3.26 9.89
N ILE A 157 -6.22 4.02 10.49
CA ILE A 157 -5.38 5.00 9.79
C ILE A 157 -4.04 4.33 9.49
N HIS A 158 -3.68 4.25 8.22
CA HIS A 158 -2.46 3.59 7.74
C HIS A 158 -1.20 4.32 8.20
N ARG A 159 -1.22 5.66 8.18
CA ARG A 159 -0.19 6.58 8.69
C ARG A 159 1.14 6.62 7.93
N ASP A 160 1.47 5.57 7.17
CA ASP A 160 2.66 5.55 6.28
C ASP A 160 2.30 5.14 4.85
N LEU A 161 1.21 5.72 4.31
CA LEU A 161 0.82 5.50 2.93
C LEU A 161 1.79 6.22 1.98
N LYS A 162 2.44 5.47 1.08
CA LYS A 162 3.45 5.98 0.13
C LYS A 162 3.64 5.01 -1.03
N SER A 163 4.22 5.45 -2.14
CA SER A 163 4.40 4.61 -3.34
C SER A 163 5.24 3.35 -3.10
N SER A 164 6.16 3.33 -2.13
CA SER A 164 6.90 2.10 -1.78
C SER A 164 6.06 1.06 -1.02
N ASN A 165 4.96 1.50 -0.40
CA ASN A 165 4.05 0.65 0.39
C ASN A 165 2.80 0.23 -0.41
N ILE A 166 2.76 0.59 -1.70
CA ILE A 166 1.77 0.09 -2.66
C ILE A 166 2.44 -0.99 -3.50
N LEU A 167 2.05 -2.24 -3.30
CA LEU A 167 2.60 -3.39 -3.99
C LEU A 167 1.73 -3.79 -5.18
N LEU A 168 2.37 -4.34 -6.22
CA LEU A 168 1.75 -4.66 -7.50
C LEU A 168 1.95 -6.14 -7.83
N ASP A 169 0.86 -6.83 -8.12
CA ASP A 169 0.92 -8.22 -8.59
C ASP A 169 1.24 -8.29 -10.09
N SER A 170 1.30 -9.52 -10.61
CA SER A 170 1.55 -9.79 -12.04
C SER A 170 0.60 -9.09 -13.02
N ASP A 171 -0.61 -8.72 -12.60
CA ASP A 171 -1.64 -8.03 -13.40
C ASP A 171 -1.75 -6.53 -13.06
N PHE A 172 -0.80 -5.97 -12.29
CA PHE A 172 -0.83 -4.59 -11.78
C PHE A 172 -2.07 -4.29 -10.92
N ASN A 173 -2.65 -5.28 -10.23
CA ASN A 173 -3.58 -4.98 -9.14
C ASN A 173 -2.78 -4.43 -7.96
N ALA A 174 -3.23 -3.33 -7.38
CA ALA A 174 -2.53 -2.67 -6.29
C ALA A 174 -3.04 -3.13 -4.93
N LYS A 175 -2.11 -3.36 -4.00
CA LYS A 175 -2.38 -3.68 -2.60
C LYS A 175 -1.59 -2.79 -1.66
N ILE A 176 -2.28 -2.24 -0.65
CA ILE A 176 -1.65 -1.50 0.46
C ILE A 176 -0.93 -2.51 1.36
N SER A 177 0.29 -2.16 1.77
CA SER A 177 1.16 -2.97 2.62
C SER A 177 1.80 -2.12 3.73
N ASP A 178 2.49 -2.78 4.67
CA ASP A 178 3.28 -2.15 5.74
C ASP A 178 2.44 -1.45 6.80
N PHE A 179 1.77 -2.27 7.62
CA PHE A 179 0.83 -1.82 8.65
C PHE A 179 1.49 -1.59 10.02
N GLY A 180 2.83 -1.68 10.12
CA GLY A 180 3.55 -1.56 11.38
C GLY A 180 3.24 -0.25 12.14
N LEU A 181 3.05 0.85 11.42
CA LEU A 181 2.75 2.17 11.99
C LEU A 181 1.26 2.49 12.11
N ALA A 182 0.39 1.65 11.55
CA ALA A 182 -1.04 1.91 11.47
C ALA A 182 -1.68 1.97 12.86
N VAL A 183 -2.73 2.76 13.01
CA VAL A 183 -3.42 2.95 14.29
C VAL A 183 -4.93 2.92 14.11
N THR A 184 -5.64 2.38 15.09
CA THR A 184 -7.09 2.49 15.14
C THR A 184 -7.50 3.84 15.74
N SER A 185 -8.46 4.55 15.14
CA SER A 185 -8.83 5.92 15.56
C SER A 185 -9.18 6.04 17.05
N GLY A 186 -9.80 5.01 17.65
CA GLY A 186 -10.12 4.99 19.09
C GLY A 186 -8.91 4.91 20.06
N ASN A 187 -7.69 4.73 19.54
CA ASN A 187 -6.46 4.70 20.34
C ASN A 187 -5.62 5.98 20.22
N ILE A 188 -6.01 6.94 19.38
CA ILE A 188 -5.27 8.19 19.14
C ILE A 188 -5.36 9.13 20.36
N ASP A 189 -6.50 9.13 21.06
CA ASP A 189 -6.78 10.02 22.19
C ASP A 189 -6.04 9.65 23.50
N LYS A 190 -5.27 8.55 23.54
CA LYS A 190 -4.63 8.04 24.77
C LYS A 190 -3.23 8.62 25.06
N GLY A 191 -2.83 9.71 24.40
CA GLY A 191 -1.65 10.51 24.72
C GLY A 191 -0.52 10.48 23.68
N SER A 192 0.28 11.56 23.66
CA SER A 192 1.57 11.78 22.96
C SER A 192 1.99 10.69 21.95
N MET A 193 1.31 10.59 20.81
CA MET A 193 1.79 9.76 19.71
C MET A 193 3.07 10.36 19.14
N LYS A 194 4.17 9.59 19.16
CA LYS A 194 5.44 9.94 18.49
C LYS A 194 5.15 10.30 17.04
N LEU A 195 5.69 11.39 16.51
CA LEU A 195 5.56 11.70 15.08
C LEU A 195 6.22 10.56 14.25
N SER A 196 5.51 9.99 13.29
CA SER A 196 5.98 8.88 12.44
C SER A 196 5.39 8.99 11.05
N GLY A 197 6.00 8.31 10.08
CA GLY A 197 5.63 8.39 8.66
C GLY A 197 6.73 8.99 7.80
N THR A 198 6.56 8.92 6.49
CA THR A 198 7.61 9.27 5.52
C THR A 198 7.53 10.72 5.05
N LEU A 199 8.64 11.44 5.15
CA LEU A 199 8.76 12.83 4.69
C LEU A 199 8.31 12.96 3.21
N GLY A 200 7.47 13.97 2.95
CA GLY A 200 6.85 14.18 1.64
C GLY A 200 5.40 13.69 1.57
N TYR A 201 5.04 12.69 2.38
CA TYR A 201 3.69 12.13 2.47
C TYR A 201 2.93 12.56 3.73
N VAL A 202 3.66 12.98 4.77
CA VAL A 202 3.04 13.39 6.04
C VAL A 202 2.23 14.68 5.85
N ALA A 203 0.98 14.64 6.29
CA ALA A 203 0.06 15.77 6.24
C ALA A 203 0.52 16.93 7.15
N PRO A 204 0.30 18.20 6.76
CA PRO A 204 0.84 19.37 7.45
C PRO A 204 0.32 19.52 8.89
N GLU A 205 -0.97 19.26 9.14
CA GLU A 205 -1.55 19.30 10.48
C GLU A 205 -0.96 18.23 11.40
N TYR A 206 -0.54 17.08 10.85
CA TYR A 206 0.07 16.03 11.64
C TYR A 206 1.51 16.41 12.02
N LEU A 207 2.26 17.03 11.11
CA LEU A 207 3.60 17.55 11.37
C LEU A 207 3.59 18.71 12.39
N LEU A 208 2.62 19.62 12.28
CA LEU A 208 2.58 20.87 13.05
C LEU A 208 1.89 20.70 14.40
N ASP A 209 0.73 20.04 14.41
CA ASP A 209 -0.15 19.96 15.58
C ASP A 209 -0.17 18.55 16.21
N GLY A 210 0.47 17.56 15.58
CA GLY A 210 0.37 16.16 16.01
C GLY A 210 -1.02 15.54 15.78
N LYS A 211 -1.90 16.20 15.03
CA LYS A 211 -3.26 15.74 14.75
C LYS A 211 -3.26 14.69 13.65
N LEU A 212 -3.47 13.44 14.02
CA LEU A 212 -3.61 12.32 13.09
C LEU A 212 -5.09 11.97 12.92
N THR A 213 -5.55 11.94 11.66
CA THR A 213 -6.92 11.56 11.29
C THR A 213 -6.89 10.77 9.98
N GLU A 214 -8.02 10.19 9.58
CA GLU A 214 -8.20 9.53 8.28
C GLU A 214 -7.83 10.49 7.13
N LYS A 215 -8.04 11.80 7.32
CA LYS A 215 -7.66 12.85 6.36
C LYS A 215 -6.15 12.97 6.16
N SER A 216 -5.34 12.48 7.09
CA SER A 216 -3.89 12.43 6.93
C SER A 216 -3.48 11.36 5.90
N ASP A 217 -4.17 10.22 5.85
CA ASP A 217 -3.99 9.23 4.78
C ASP A 217 -4.53 9.75 3.44
N VAL A 218 -5.63 10.51 3.43
CA VAL A 218 -6.16 11.14 2.20
C VAL A 218 -5.13 12.11 1.60
N TYR A 219 -4.41 12.86 2.44
CA TYR A 219 -3.31 13.70 1.98
C TYR A 219 -2.20 12.87 1.32
N ALA A 220 -1.75 11.81 2.00
CA ALA A 220 -0.72 10.92 1.47
C ALA A 220 -1.16 10.23 0.15
N PHE A 221 -2.43 9.84 0.04
CA PHE A 221 -3.03 9.37 -1.20
C PHE A 221 -2.93 10.41 -2.32
N GLY A 222 -3.25 11.67 -2.01
CA GLY A 222 -3.11 12.79 -2.94
C GLY A 222 -1.67 12.97 -3.45
N VAL A 223 -0.67 12.79 -2.58
CA VAL A 223 0.75 12.81 -2.98
C VAL A 223 1.06 11.69 -3.96
N VAL A 224 0.63 10.45 -3.69
CA VAL A 224 0.83 9.34 -4.63
C VAL A 224 0.11 9.57 -5.96
N LEU A 225 -1.07 10.22 -5.94
CA LEU A 225 -1.79 10.58 -7.16
C LEU A 225 -1.00 11.61 -7.99
N LEU A 226 -0.31 12.56 -7.35
CA LEU A 226 0.61 13.47 -8.04
C LEU A 226 1.82 12.74 -8.63
N GLU A 227 2.40 11.77 -7.90
CA GLU A 227 3.47 10.92 -8.44
C GLU A 227 2.99 10.19 -9.70
N LEU A 228 1.80 9.57 -9.66
CA LEU A 228 1.21 8.87 -10.80
C LEU A 228 0.96 9.81 -12.00
N LEU A 229 0.58 11.08 -11.79
CA LEU A 229 0.37 12.03 -12.87
C LEU A 229 1.69 12.55 -13.48
N MET A 230 2.71 12.75 -12.65
CA MET A 230 3.90 13.53 -13.02
C MET A 230 5.15 12.68 -13.24
N GLY A 231 5.17 11.43 -12.74
CA GLY A 231 6.35 10.56 -12.79
C GLY A 231 7.52 11.11 -11.97
N ARG A 232 7.23 11.96 -10.96
CA ARG A 232 8.22 12.64 -10.11
C ARG A 232 8.14 12.11 -8.69
N LYS A 233 9.28 12.10 -8.00
CA LYS A 233 9.34 11.70 -6.59
C LYS A 233 8.65 12.75 -5.70
N PRO A 234 8.10 12.35 -4.53
CA PRO A 234 7.39 13.26 -3.63
C PRO A 234 8.29 14.39 -3.09
N VAL A 235 9.58 14.11 -2.96
CA VAL A 235 10.62 15.03 -2.50
C VAL A 235 11.83 14.87 -3.41
N GLU A 236 12.20 15.93 -4.11
CA GLU A 236 13.41 15.98 -4.92
C GLU A 236 14.47 16.85 -4.23
N LYS A 237 15.72 16.37 -4.21
CA LYS A 237 16.86 17.16 -3.75
C LYS A 237 17.29 18.10 -4.87
N MET A 238 17.09 19.40 -4.67
CA MET A 238 17.52 20.45 -5.60
C MET A 238 18.98 20.84 -5.37
N SER A 239 19.45 20.75 -4.12
CA SER A 239 20.83 20.99 -3.72
C SER A 239 21.16 20.20 -2.44
N GLN A 240 22.37 20.36 -1.90
CA GLN A 240 22.76 19.73 -0.62
C GLN A 240 21.87 20.15 0.56
N THR A 241 21.25 21.33 0.50
CA THR A 241 20.47 21.91 1.61
C THR A 241 19.01 22.19 1.24
N GLN A 242 18.63 22.03 -0.04
CA GLN A 242 17.29 22.35 -0.53
C GLN A 242 16.62 21.11 -1.11
N CYS A 243 15.46 20.80 -0.55
CA CYS A 243 14.53 19.81 -1.08
C CYS A 243 13.26 20.53 -1.55
N GLN A 244 12.65 20.06 -2.63
CA GLN A 244 11.37 20.55 -3.12
C GLN A 244 10.32 19.45 -3.01
N SER A 245 9.18 19.78 -2.38
CA SER A 245 8.01 18.90 -2.35
C SER A 245 7.27 18.96 -3.69
N ILE A 246 6.82 17.81 -4.17
CA ILE A 246 5.97 17.73 -5.36
C ILE A 246 4.70 18.56 -5.19
N VAL A 247 4.12 18.60 -3.99
CA VAL A 247 2.89 19.36 -3.69
C VAL A 247 3.13 20.85 -3.89
N THR A 248 4.16 21.42 -3.27
CA THR A 248 4.45 22.86 -3.36
C THR A 248 4.86 23.27 -4.77
N TRP A 249 5.54 22.39 -5.51
CA TRP A 249 5.89 22.62 -6.91
C TRP A 249 4.70 22.52 -7.88
N ALA A 250 3.81 21.55 -7.66
CA ALA A 250 2.70 21.25 -8.55
C ALA A 250 1.53 22.22 -8.40
N MET A 251 1.21 22.65 -7.17
CA MET A 251 0.00 23.44 -6.88
C MET A 251 -0.21 24.68 -7.77
N PRO A 252 0.80 25.54 -8.04
CA PRO A 252 0.63 26.70 -8.94
C PRO A 252 0.34 26.34 -10.40
N GLN A 253 0.65 25.10 -10.80
CA GLN A 253 0.50 24.60 -12.17
C GLN A 253 -0.79 23.78 -12.31
N LEU A 254 -1.20 23.07 -11.25
CA LEU A 254 -2.46 22.31 -11.19
C LEU A 254 -3.70 23.21 -11.22
N THR A 255 -3.60 24.44 -10.72
CA THR A 255 -4.69 25.42 -10.74
C THR A 255 -4.85 26.14 -12.09
N ASP A 256 -3.90 25.95 -13.01
CA ASP A 256 -3.90 26.52 -14.36
C ASP A 256 -4.02 25.42 -15.42
N ARG A 257 -5.24 25.24 -15.96
CA ARG A 257 -5.53 24.20 -16.95
C ARG A 257 -4.66 24.26 -18.20
N THR A 258 -4.11 25.43 -18.54
CA THR A 258 -3.24 25.60 -19.72
C THR A 258 -1.84 25.02 -19.49
N LYS A 259 -1.41 24.93 -18.22
CA LYS A 259 -0.09 24.41 -17.84
C LYS A 259 -0.10 22.91 -17.55
N LEU A 260 -1.26 22.36 -17.19
CA LEU A 260 -1.38 20.97 -16.76
C LEU A 260 -0.79 19.94 -17.75
N PRO A 261 -1.01 20.03 -19.07
CA PRO A 261 -0.41 19.06 -20.01
C PRO A 261 1.12 19.04 -19.98
N ASN A 262 1.76 20.17 -19.64
CA ASN A 262 3.23 20.30 -19.66
C ASN A 262 3.92 19.63 -18.46
N ILE A 263 3.19 19.40 -17.37
CA ILE A 263 3.71 18.81 -16.13
C ILE A 263 3.38 17.32 -16.00
N VAL A 264 2.57 16.78 -16.91
CA VAL A 264 2.25 15.36 -16.98
C VAL A 264 3.48 14.58 -17.43
N ASP A 265 3.67 13.42 -16.81
CA ASP A 265 4.70 12.46 -17.14
C ASP A 265 4.70 12.18 -18.66
N PRO A 266 5.84 12.35 -19.36
CA PRO A 266 5.97 12.05 -20.78
C PRO A 266 5.47 10.66 -21.19
N VAL A 267 5.53 9.65 -20.30
CA VAL A 267 5.08 8.28 -20.59
C VAL A 267 3.58 8.20 -20.86
N ILE A 268 2.79 9.01 -20.16
CA ILE A 268 1.32 9.02 -20.28
C ILE A 268 0.79 10.25 -21.00
N ARG A 269 1.65 11.23 -21.30
CA ARG A 269 1.25 12.45 -22.00
C ARG A 269 0.54 12.12 -23.32
N ASP A 270 -0.56 12.80 -23.57
CA ASP A 270 -1.40 12.64 -24.77
C ASP A 270 -2.02 11.24 -24.94
N THR A 271 -2.01 10.38 -23.90
CA THR A 271 -2.66 9.05 -23.93
C THR A 271 -4.05 9.01 -23.29
N MET A 272 -4.55 10.16 -22.81
CA MET A 272 -5.83 10.29 -22.13
C MET A 272 -6.67 11.44 -22.68
N ASP A 273 -7.99 11.41 -22.45
CA ASP A 273 -8.84 12.58 -22.66
C ASP A 273 -8.41 13.70 -21.68
N PRO A 274 -8.16 14.93 -22.16
CA PRO A 274 -7.86 16.07 -21.29
C PRO A 274 -8.85 16.27 -20.14
N LYS A 275 -10.14 15.95 -20.34
CA LYS A 275 -11.16 16.01 -19.28
C LYS A 275 -10.84 15.06 -18.13
N HIS A 276 -10.40 13.85 -18.42
CA HIS A 276 -9.97 12.89 -17.40
C HIS A 276 -8.73 13.40 -16.67
N LEU A 277 -7.76 13.97 -17.39
CA LEU A 277 -6.60 14.61 -16.77
C LEU A 277 -7.01 15.74 -15.81
N TYR A 278 -7.91 16.64 -16.23
CA TYR A 278 -8.40 17.72 -15.36
C TYR A 278 -9.14 17.20 -14.13
N GLN A 279 -9.91 16.12 -14.26
CA GLN A 279 -10.61 15.49 -13.15
C GLN A 279 -9.64 14.91 -12.13
N VAL A 280 -8.64 14.13 -12.55
CA VAL A 280 -7.65 13.55 -11.64
C VAL A 280 -6.81 14.63 -10.98
N ALA A 281 -6.42 15.68 -11.72
CA ALA A 281 -5.71 16.82 -11.14
C ALA A 281 -6.55 17.54 -10.08
N ALA A 282 -7.86 17.73 -10.31
CA ALA A 282 -8.75 18.32 -9.31
C ALA A 282 -8.87 17.44 -8.06
N VAL A 283 -9.00 16.12 -8.22
CA VAL A 283 -9.01 15.16 -7.10
C VAL A 283 -7.71 15.26 -6.31
N ALA A 284 -6.55 15.25 -6.99
CA ALA A 284 -5.25 15.36 -6.34
C ALA A 284 -5.12 16.67 -5.53
N VAL A 285 -5.53 17.80 -6.11
CA VAL A 285 -5.54 19.12 -5.45
C VAL A 285 -6.42 19.12 -4.20
N LEU A 286 -7.60 18.51 -4.25
CA LEU A 286 -8.51 18.40 -3.11
C LEU A 286 -7.91 17.51 -2.01
N CYS A 287 -7.29 16.39 -2.36
CA CYS A 287 -6.65 15.50 -1.40
C CYS A 287 -5.48 16.16 -0.66
N VAL A 288 -4.68 17.01 -1.33
CA VAL A 288 -3.50 17.65 -0.73
C VAL A 288 -3.78 19.03 -0.09
N GLN A 289 -5.05 19.37 0.16
CA GLN A 289 -5.37 20.64 0.82
C GLN A 289 -4.70 20.75 2.19
N PRO A 290 -4.14 21.92 2.56
CA PRO A 290 -3.51 22.10 3.88
C PRO A 290 -4.48 21.86 5.03
N GLU A 291 -5.72 22.36 4.89
CA GLU A 291 -6.79 22.23 5.88
C GLU A 291 -7.50 20.86 5.72
N PRO A 292 -7.47 19.97 6.73
CA PRO A 292 -8.02 18.61 6.63
C PRO A 292 -9.53 18.55 6.35
N SER A 293 -10.27 19.56 6.80
CA SER A 293 -11.72 19.65 6.57
C SER A 293 -12.08 19.88 5.10
N TYR A 294 -11.17 20.40 4.28
CA TYR A 294 -11.35 20.56 2.82
C TYR A 294 -10.94 19.34 2.01
N ARG A 295 -10.27 18.36 2.62
CA ARG A 295 -9.97 17.09 1.95
C ARG A 295 -11.25 16.26 1.86
N PRO A 296 -11.51 15.60 0.72
CA PRO A 296 -12.70 14.78 0.54
C PRO A 296 -12.65 13.54 1.44
N LEU A 297 -13.79 12.84 1.57
CA LEU A 297 -13.77 11.47 2.05
C LEU A 297 -13.11 10.58 0.99
N ILE A 298 -12.45 9.51 1.41
CA ILE A 298 -11.82 8.59 0.46
C ILE A 298 -12.86 7.88 -0.42
N THR A 299 -14.09 7.69 0.08
CA THR A 299 -15.24 7.21 -0.71
C THR A 299 -15.58 8.14 -1.87
N ASP A 300 -15.55 9.46 -1.66
CA ASP A 300 -15.82 10.44 -2.73
C ASP A 300 -14.71 10.44 -3.78
N VAL A 301 -13.46 10.25 -3.34
CA VAL A 301 -12.31 10.07 -4.23
C VAL A 301 -12.48 8.81 -5.06
N LEU A 302 -12.82 7.68 -4.43
CA LEU A 302 -13.10 6.41 -5.09
C LEU A 302 -14.18 6.57 -6.17
N HIS A 303 -15.32 7.17 -5.81
CA HIS A 303 -16.41 7.44 -6.76
C HIS A 303 -15.98 8.33 -7.92
N SER A 304 -15.06 9.27 -7.68
CA SER A 304 -14.51 10.14 -8.72
C SER A 304 -13.51 9.41 -9.64
N LEU A 305 -12.85 8.34 -9.18
CA LEU A 305 -11.89 7.57 -9.97
C LEU A 305 -12.53 6.45 -10.78
N VAL A 306 -13.63 5.85 -10.30
CA VAL A 306 -14.33 4.73 -10.97
C VAL A 306 -14.61 5.00 -12.47
N PRO A 307 -15.15 6.15 -12.89
CA PRO A 307 -15.46 6.41 -14.31
C PRO A 307 -14.24 6.56 -15.20
N LEU A 308 -13.05 6.73 -14.62
CA LEU A 308 -11.78 6.95 -15.34
C LEU A 308 -11.07 5.65 -15.69
N VAL A 309 -11.52 4.54 -15.11
CA VAL A 309 -10.93 3.22 -15.28
C VAL A 309 -11.86 2.40 -16.20
N PRO A 310 -11.34 1.74 -17.25
CA PRO A 310 -12.11 0.79 -18.03
C PRO A 310 -12.70 -0.33 -17.17
N VAL A 311 -13.88 -0.84 -17.53
CA VAL A 311 -14.58 -1.89 -16.75
C VAL A 311 -13.74 -3.15 -16.61
N GLU A 312 -12.98 -3.50 -17.65
CA GLU A 312 -12.08 -4.67 -17.70
C GLU A 312 -10.91 -4.53 -16.74
N LEU A 313 -10.54 -3.30 -16.40
CA LEU A 313 -9.53 -2.97 -15.39
C LEU A 313 -10.13 -2.70 -14.01
N GLY A 314 -11.42 -3.03 -13.83
CA GLY A 314 -12.11 -2.90 -12.56
C GLY A 314 -12.78 -1.55 -12.35
N GLY A 315 -13.05 -0.75 -13.38
CA GLY A 315 -13.78 0.53 -13.30
C GLY A 315 -15.26 0.39 -12.96
N THR A 316 -15.57 -0.17 -11.79
CA THR A 316 -16.94 -0.32 -11.28
C THR A 316 -16.98 -0.08 -9.78
N LEU A 317 -18.16 0.20 -9.24
CA LEU A 317 -18.36 0.34 -7.79
C LEU A 317 -18.28 -0.99 -7.04
N ARG A 318 -18.40 -2.13 -7.73
CA ARG A 318 -18.33 -3.45 -7.11
C ARG A 318 -16.91 -4.00 -7.21
N VAL A 319 -16.35 -4.41 -6.08
CA VAL A 319 -15.16 -5.26 -6.10
C VAL A 319 -15.63 -6.64 -6.57
N VAL A 320 -15.23 -7.05 -7.78
CA VAL A 320 -15.57 -8.38 -8.29
C VAL A 320 -14.71 -9.38 -7.52
N GLU A 321 -15.31 -10.05 -6.54
CA GLU A 321 -14.66 -11.20 -5.92
C GLU A 321 -14.42 -12.28 -6.98
N PRO A 322 -13.23 -12.91 -7.02
CA PRO A 322 -13.01 -14.03 -7.93
C PRO A 322 -14.02 -15.14 -7.63
N PRO A 323 -14.57 -15.83 -8.65
CA PRO A 323 -15.59 -16.84 -8.45
C PRO A 323 -15.11 -17.92 -7.47
N SER A 324 -15.93 -18.20 -6.46
CA SER A 324 -15.68 -19.28 -5.51
C SER A 324 -15.66 -20.61 -6.26
N PRO A 325 -14.67 -21.50 -6.06
CA PRO A 325 -14.70 -22.82 -6.66
C PRO A 325 -15.90 -23.59 -6.10
N ASN A 326 -16.84 -23.92 -6.98
CA ASN A 326 -18.07 -24.64 -6.70
C ASN A 326 -17.87 -25.81 -5.72
N LEU A 327 -18.49 -25.70 -4.54
CA LEU A 327 -18.81 -26.86 -3.70
C LEU A 327 -19.79 -27.72 -4.50
N LYS A 328 -19.31 -28.83 -5.04
CA LYS A 328 -20.16 -29.88 -5.60
C LYS A 328 -21.13 -30.32 -4.50
N HIS A 329 -22.41 -30.01 -4.68
CA HIS A 329 -23.48 -30.67 -3.94
C HIS A 329 -23.45 -32.16 -4.28
N SER A 330 -23.15 -33.00 -3.30
CA SER A 330 -23.45 -34.43 -3.34
C SER A 330 -24.96 -34.59 -3.16
N PRO A 331 -25.67 -35.33 -4.03
CA PRO A 331 -27.07 -35.65 -3.77
C PRO A 331 -27.18 -36.73 -2.70
N CYS A 332 -28.24 -36.63 -1.88
CA CYS A 332 -28.74 -37.69 -1.01
C CYS A 332 -29.14 -38.93 -1.79
#